data_AF-A0A1M6GUI9-F1
#
_entry.id   AF-A0A1M6GUI9-F1
#
_cell.length_a   1.000
_cell.length_b   1.000
_cell.length_c   1.000
_cell.angle_alpha   90.00
_cell.angle_beta   90.00
_cell.angle_gamma   90.00
#
_symmetry.space_group_name_H-M   'P 1'
#
loop_
_entity.id
_entity.type
_entity.pdbx_description
1 polymer ?
#
loop_
_entity_poly.entity_id
_entity_poly.type
_entity_poly.pdbx_seq_one_letter_code
_entity_poly.pdbx_strand_id
1 'polypeptide(L)'
;MGVGPSTKETSLHHFRDPLLDVVSKDNDVDLVGIVIVGTPQNNEDKYFVGQRVGAWAEAMRLDGVIISVDGWGNSHVDYANTIEEIGKRGIEVVGLSFVGTQAQFVVKNKYMDTIVDFNKSAEGIETETVGENTVTELDAKKALAMLKLKMRKRADK
;
A
#
# COMPACT_ATOMS: atom_id res chain seq x y z
N MET A 1 11.99 -12.89 16.31
CA MET A 1 10.96 -12.09 17.00
C MET A 1 11.56 -10.70 17.19
N GLY A 2 11.12 -9.74 16.40
CA GLY A 2 11.54 -8.34 16.48
C GLY A 2 10.31 -7.53 16.11
N VAL A 3 9.90 -6.65 17.00
CA VAL A 3 8.83 -5.68 16.79
C VAL A 3 9.07 -5.03 15.44
N GLY A 4 8.08 -5.10 14.55
CA GLY A 4 8.13 -4.41 13.26
C GLY A 4 8.37 -2.91 13.47
N PRO A 5 8.76 -2.16 12.43
CA PRO A 5 8.97 -0.73 12.50
C PRO A 5 7.80 -0.15 13.27
N SER A 6 8.10 0.70 14.24
CA SER A 6 7.05 1.45 14.88
C SER A 6 6.58 2.47 13.85
N THR A 7 5.76 2.03 12.89
CA THR A 7 4.93 2.89 12.07
C THR A 7 4.01 3.55 13.08
N LYS A 8 4.44 4.74 13.54
CA LYS A 8 3.85 5.49 14.66
C LYS A 8 2.50 6.10 14.26
N GLU A 9 1.66 5.31 13.61
CA GLU A 9 0.31 5.72 13.29
C GLU A 9 -0.46 5.83 14.60
N THR A 10 -0.81 7.07 14.91
CA THR A 10 -1.60 7.37 16.10
C THR A 10 -3.06 7.05 15.78
N SER A 11 -3.89 6.79 16.79
CA SER A 11 -5.34 6.67 16.57
C SER A 11 -5.88 7.91 15.84
N LEU A 12 -5.32 9.09 16.12
CA LEU A 12 -5.66 10.32 15.42
C LEU A 12 -5.33 10.27 13.92
N HIS A 13 -4.20 9.67 13.55
CA HIS A 13 -3.81 9.51 12.14
C HIS A 13 -4.79 8.57 11.41
N HIS A 14 -5.16 7.44 12.01
CA HIS A 14 -6.18 6.56 11.42
C HIS A 14 -7.56 7.24 11.30
N PHE A 15 -7.95 8.10 12.25
CA PHE A 15 -9.20 8.89 12.14
C PHE A 15 -9.09 10.06 11.15
N ARG A 16 -7.88 10.48 10.80
CA ARG A 16 -7.58 11.56 9.85
C ARG A 16 -6.65 11.04 8.76
N ASP A 17 -7.05 9.92 8.18
CA ASP A 17 -6.21 9.19 7.25
C ASP A 17 -5.95 10.06 6.01
N PRO A 18 -4.70 10.47 5.74
CA PRO A 18 -4.38 11.38 4.66
C PRO A 18 -4.62 10.75 3.29
N LEU A 19 -4.52 9.43 3.17
CA LEU A 19 -4.78 8.73 1.92
C LEU A 19 -6.27 8.80 1.59
N LEU A 20 -7.14 8.47 2.54
CA LEU A 20 -8.58 8.55 2.37
C LEU A 20 -9.02 10.00 2.13
N ASP A 21 -8.46 10.96 2.87
CA ASP A 21 -8.75 12.38 2.69
C ASP A 21 -8.41 12.89 1.29
N VAL A 22 -7.27 12.46 0.73
CA VAL A 22 -6.85 12.85 -0.63
C VAL A 22 -7.69 12.16 -1.69
N VAL A 23 -7.91 10.84 -1.58
CA VAL A 23 -8.64 10.06 -2.58
C VAL A 23 -10.12 10.44 -2.62
N SER A 24 -10.76 10.63 -1.46
CA SER A 24 -12.19 10.96 -1.38
C SER A 24 -12.56 12.37 -1.87
N LYS A 25 -11.59 13.29 -1.96
CA LYS A 25 -11.78 14.68 -2.42
C LYS A 25 -11.34 14.89 -3.87
N ASP A 26 -10.82 13.86 -4.51
CA ASP A 26 -10.34 13.94 -5.89
C ASP A 26 -11.51 13.83 -6.89
N ASN A 27 -11.53 14.70 -7.90
CA ASN A 27 -12.64 14.76 -8.86
C ASN A 27 -12.43 13.88 -10.11
N ASP A 28 -11.26 13.25 -10.27
CA ASP A 28 -10.97 12.40 -11.43
C ASP A 28 -11.11 10.90 -11.13
N VAL A 29 -11.34 10.50 -9.89
CA VAL A 29 -11.49 9.10 -9.47
C VAL A 29 -12.72 8.90 -8.59
N ASP A 30 -13.38 7.76 -8.77
CA ASP A 30 -14.47 7.34 -7.90
C ASP A 30 -13.93 6.39 -6.82
N LEU A 31 -14.05 6.78 -5.54
CA LEU A 31 -13.71 5.90 -4.42
C LEU A 31 -14.79 4.82 -4.26
N VAL A 32 -14.52 3.62 -4.75
CA VAL A 32 -15.47 2.49 -4.70
C VAL A 32 -15.59 1.87 -3.29
N GLY A 33 -14.48 1.80 -2.55
CA GLY A 33 -14.50 1.23 -1.20
C GLY A 33 -13.14 1.13 -0.54
N ILE A 34 -13.15 0.73 0.73
CA ILE A 34 -11.97 0.51 1.56
C ILE A 34 -11.99 -0.96 2.00
N VAL A 35 -10.88 -1.66 1.81
CA VAL A 35 -10.70 -3.05 2.26
C VAL A 35 -9.64 -3.07 3.35
N ILE A 36 -10.01 -3.53 4.54
CA ILE A 36 -9.06 -3.80 5.62
C ILE A 36 -8.66 -5.27 5.54
N VAL A 37 -7.38 -5.50 5.26
CA VAL A 37 -6.81 -6.84 5.17
C VAL A 37 -6.05 -7.09 6.47
N GLY A 38 -6.34 -8.22 7.13
CA GLY A 38 -5.51 -8.64 8.26
C GLY A 38 -4.08 -8.96 7.80
N THR A 39 -3.14 -9.02 8.74
CA THR A 39 -1.76 -9.48 8.50
C THR A 39 -1.57 -10.82 9.20
N PRO A 40 -1.90 -11.95 8.54
CA PRO A 40 -1.77 -13.26 9.17
C PRO A 40 -0.32 -13.61 9.46
N GLN A 41 -0.12 -14.43 10.49
CA GLN A 41 1.22 -14.91 10.82
C GLN A 41 1.65 -16.05 9.88
N ASN A 42 0.75 -16.98 9.57
CA ASN A 42 1.03 -18.16 8.76
C ASN A 42 1.03 -17.82 7.27
N ASN A 43 1.93 -18.45 6.51
CA ASN A 43 2.06 -18.19 5.07
C ASN A 43 0.80 -18.55 4.29
N GLU A 44 0.17 -19.69 4.58
CA GLU A 44 -1.06 -20.12 3.89
C GLU A 44 -2.17 -19.06 4.00
N ASP A 45 -2.32 -18.48 5.19
CA ASP A 45 -3.30 -17.42 5.42
C ASP A 45 -2.93 -16.11 4.71
N LYS A 46 -1.63 -15.77 4.63
CA LYS A 46 -1.13 -14.63 3.83
C LYS A 46 -1.46 -14.79 2.34
N TYR A 47 -1.37 -16.01 1.82
CA TYR A 47 -1.79 -16.32 0.44
C TYR A 47 -3.30 -16.21 0.28
N PHE A 48 -4.06 -16.77 1.22
CA PHE A 48 -5.51 -16.75 1.22
C PHE A 48 -6.08 -15.33 1.22
N VAL A 49 -5.62 -14.44 2.11
CA VAL A 49 -6.16 -13.07 2.19
C VAL A 49 -5.90 -12.28 0.91
N GLY A 50 -4.72 -12.42 0.30
CA GLY A 50 -4.40 -11.76 -0.97
C GLY A 50 -5.30 -12.23 -2.12
N GLN A 51 -5.59 -13.52 -2.20
CA GLN A 51 -6.53 -14.06 -3.19
C GLN A 51 -7.95 -13.51 -3.01
N ARG A 52 -8.41 -13.33 -1.77
CA ARG A 52 -9.73 -12.76 -1.46
C ARG A 52 -9.83 -11.30 -1.88
N VAL A 53 -8.79 -10.51 -1.59
CA VAL A 53 -8.71 -9.11 -2.02
C VAL A 53 -8.71 -9.00 -3.55
N GLY A 54 -7.91 -9.83 -4.24
CA GLY A 54 -7.90 -9.88 -5.70
C GLY A 54 -9.27 -10.19 -6.28
N ALA A 55 -9.97 -11.20 -5.73
CA ALA A 55 -11.32 -11.56 -6.16
C ALA A 55 -12.34 -10.43 -5.93
N TRP A 56 -12.25 -9.70 -4.82
CA TRP A 56 -13.11 -8.54 -4.57
C TRP A 56 -12.81 -7.38 -5.54
N ALA A 57 -11.55 -7.08 -5.78
CA ALA A 57 -11.14 -6.02 -6.71
C ALA A 57 -11.65 -6.29 -8.14
N GLU A 58 -11.57 -7.54 -8.60
CA GLU A 58 -12.10 -7.96 -9.90
C GLU A 58 -13.64 -7.92 -9.94
N ALA A 59 -14.32 -8.40 -8.90
CA ALA A 59 -15.78 -8.37 -8.83
C ALA A 59 -16.34 -6.93 -8.83
N MET A 60 -15.64 -5.99 -8.19
CA MET A 60 -15.96 -4.57 -8.19
C MET A 60 -15.54 -3.85 -9.47
N ARG A 61 -14.81 -4.53 -10.37
CA ARG A 61 -14.30 -4.00 -11.65
C ARG A 61 -13.43 -2.75 -11.46
N LEU A 62 -12.54 -2.79 -10.47
CA LEU A 62 -11.68 -1.65 -10.17
C LEU A 62 -10.68 -1.39 -11.31
N ASP A 63 -10.50 -0.13 -11.67
CA ASP A 63 -9.43 0.27 -12.59
C ASP A 63 -8.06 0.28 -11.93
N GLY A 64 -8.03 0.59 -10.62
CA GLY A 64 -6.81 0.69 -9.86
C GLY A 64 -7.02 0.54 -8.36
N VAL A 65 -5.94 0.19 -7.66
CA VAL A 65 -5.89 0.03 -6.20
C VAL A 65 -4.67 0.74 -5.63
N ILE A 66 -4.86 1.47 -4.54
CA ILE A 66 -3.77 1.89 -3.65
C ILE A 66 -3.78 0.93 -2.45
N ILE A 67 -2.63 0.32 -2.16
CA ILE A 67 -2.46 -0.57 -1.01
C ILE A 67 -1.40 -0.01 -0.07
N SER A 68 -1.75 0.14 1.21
CA SER A 68 -0.82 0.54 2.28
C SER A 68 -0.49 -0.65 3.17
N VAL A 69 0.70 -0.65 3.76
CA VAL A 69 1.10 -1.59 4.81
C VAL A 69 1.78 -0.87 5.97
N ASP A 70 1.23 -1.08 7.15
CA ASP A 70 1.77 -0.57 8.42
C ASP A 70 2.63 -1.66 9.06
N GLY A 71 3.73 -1.98 8.40
CA GLY A 71 4.65 -3.02 8.86
C GLY A 71 5.78 -3.28 7.88
N TRP A 72 6.75 -4.06 8.34
CA TRP A 72 7.93 -4.42 7.57
C TRP A 72 8.43 -5.80 7.96
N GLY A 73 9.10 -6.48 7.04
CA GLY A 73 9.55 -7.85 7.23
C GLY A 73 8.45 -8.86 6.91
N ASN A 74 7.92 -9.57 7.91
CA ASN A 74 6.93 -10.63 7.67
C ASN A 74 5.66 -10.11 7.00
N SER A 75 5.18 -8.92 7.38
CA SER A 75 3.98 -8.28 6.79
C SER A 75 4.14 -7.95 5.30
N HIS A 76 5.38 -7.85 4.81
CA HIS A 76 5.62 -7.65 3.38
C HIS A 76 5.29 -8.87 2.54
N VAL A 77 5.17 -10.05 3.14
CA VAL A 77 4.81 -11.28 2.42
C VAL A 77 3.35 -11.23 1.95
N ASP A 78 2.41 -10.91 2.84
CA ASP A 78 1.00 -10.70 2.45
C ASP A 78 0.80 -9.45 1.60
N TYR A 79 1.53 -8.35 1.88
CA TYR A 79 1.51 -7.16 1.04
C TYR A 79 1.91 -7.46 -0.41
N ALA A 80 3.06 -8.10 -0.61
CA ALA A 80 3.55 -8.47 -1.94
C ALA A 80 2.60 -9.43 -2.63
N ASN A 81 2.11 -10.45 -1.91
CA ASN A 81 1.15 -11.40 -2.46
C ASN A 81 -0.17 -10.72 -2.86
N THR A 82 -0.67 -9.78 -2.06
CA THR A 82 -1.90 -9.02 -2.38
C THR A 82 -1.70 -8.17 -3.63
N ILE A 83 -0.56 -7.47 -3.75
CA ILE A 83 -0.19 -6.74 -4.98
C ILE A 83 -0.16 -7.68 -6.19
N GLU A 84 0.41 -8.87 -6.03
CA GLU A 84 0.50 -9.86 -7.10
C GLU A 84 -0.88 -10.34 -7.55
N GLU A 85 -1.76 -10.66 -6.61
CA GLU A 85 -3.11 -11.13 -6.90
C GLU A 85 -3.97 -10.07 -7.58
N ILE A 86 -3.86 -8.80 -7.18
CA ILE A 86 -4.53 -7.69 -7.86
C ILE A 86 -3.94 -7.49 -9.26
N GLY A 87 -2.62 -7.44 -9.39
CA GLY A 87 -1.94 -7.19 -10.66
C GLY A 87 -2.15 -8.31 -11.70
N LYS A 88 -2.24 -9.58 -11.28
CA LYS A 88 -2.57 -10.70 -12.17
C LYS A 88 -3.94 -10.57 -12.83
N ARG A 89 -4.86 -9.82 -12.22
CA ARG A 89 -6.22 -9.55 -12.74
C ARG A 89 -6.27 -8.33 -13.65
N GLY A 90 -5.12 -7.75 -14.00
CA GLY A 90 -5.03 -6.59 -14.90
C GLY A 90 -5.45 -5.26 -14.26
N ILE A 91 -5.57 -5.22 -12.93
CA ILE A 91 -5.90 -4.02 -12.16
C ILE A 91 -4.60 -3.31 -11.80
N GLU A 92 -4.54 -1.99 -12.01
CA GLU A 92 -3.34 -1.21 -11.72
C GLU A 92 -3.13 -1.07 -10.21
N VAL A 93 -1.89 -1.18 -9.74
CA VAL A 93 -1.58 -1.12 -8.30
C VAL A 93 -0.48 -0.13 -8.03
N VAL A 94 -0.69 0.68 -6.98
CA VAL A 94 0.36 1.50 -6.35
C VAL A 94 0.43 1.16 -4.87
N GLY A 95 1.63 0.88 -4.40
CA GLY A 95 1.89 0.60 -3.00
C GLY A 95 2.30 1.83 -2.21
N LEU A 96 1.94 1.87 -0.93
CA LEU A 96 2.53 2.70 0.11
C LEU A 96 3.19 1.76 1.13
N SER A 97 4.46 1.96 1.41
CA SER A 97 5.19 1.22 2.44
C SER A 97 6.31 2.07 2.98
N PHE A 98 6.65 1.85 4.25
CA PHE A 98 7.95 2.23 4.75
C PHE A 98 9.00 1.32 4.12
N VAL A 99 9.94 1.88 3.34
CA VAL A 99 11.03 1.12 2.72
C VAL A 99 12.36 1.57 3.30
N GLY A 100 12.69 2.87 3.19
CA GLY A 100 13.95 3.41 3.67
C GLY A 100 15.19 2.81 2.99
N THR A 101 16.34 3.01 3.63
CA THR A 101 17.66 2.44 3.27
C THR A 101 18.02 1.24 4.12
N GLN A 102 17.36 1.07 5.28
CA GLN A 102 17.72 0.09 6.31
C GLN A 102 17.69 -1.36 5.81
N ALA A 103 16.71 -1.72 4.98
CA ALA A 103 16.68 -3.02 4.30
C ALA A 103 15.65 -3.09 3.17
N GLN A 104 15.76 -4.13 2.36
CA GLN A 104 14.92 -4.38 1.19
C GLN A 104 13.69 -5.22 1.53
N PHE A 105 12.68 -5.19 0.65
CA PHE A 105 11.55 -6.12 0.73
C PHE A 105 12.03 -7.58 0.81
N VAL A 106 11.42 -8.35 1.73
CA VAL A 106 11.69 -9.78 1.91
C VAL A 106 11.30 -10.58 0.67
N VAL A 107 10.21 -10.19 0.02
CA VAL A 107 9.72 -10.78 -1.23
C VAL A 107 9.33 -9.67 -2.20
N LYS A 108 9.53 -9.91 -3.50
CA LYS A 108 9.16 -8.99 -4.58
C LYS A 108 8.48 -9.77 -5.69
N ASN A 109 7.61 -9.10 -6.44
CA ASN A 109 7.04 -9.61 -7.69
C ASN A 109 7.00 -8.49 -8.74
N LYS A 110 6.67 -8.86 -9.99
CA LYS A 110 6.69 -7.94 -11.14
C LYS A 110 5.65 -6.80 -11.08
N TYR A 111 4.66 -6.88 -10.18
CA TYR A 111 3.61 -5.87 -10.00
C TYR A 111 3.94 -4.87 -8.89
N MET A 112 5.04 -5.07 -8.15
CA MET A 112 5.56 -4.13 -7.16
C MET A 112 6.48 -3.07 -7.81
N ASP A 113 6.14 -2.64 -9.03
CA ASP A 113 6.92 -1.69 -9.83
C ASP A 113 6.70 -0.22 -9.42
N THR A 114 5.71 0.04 -8.57
CA THR A 114 5.37 1.40 -8.11
C THR A 114 5.02 1.38 -6.63
N ILE A 115 6.02 1.64 -5.79
CA ILE A 115 5.86 1.79 -4.34
C ILE A 115 6.31 3.20 -3.95
N VAL A 116 5.42 3.94 -3.29
CA VAL A 116 5.72 5.23 -2.67
C VAL A 116 6.29 4.95 -1.28
N ASP A 117 7.57 5.26 -1.11
CA ASP A 117 8.23 5.21 0.20
C ASP A 117 7.78 6.39 1.06
N PHE A 118 7.29 6.09 2.26
CA PHE A 118 6.88 7.08 3.24
C PHE A 118 7.86 7.20 4.41
N ASN A 119 9.13 6.82 4.27
CA ASN A 119 10.19 7.21 5.19
C ASN A 119 10.47 8.73 5.13
N LYS A 120 10.53 9.41 6.29
CA LYS A 120 10.90 10.85 6.40
C LYS A 120 12.21 11.06 7.14
N SER A 121 12.76 10.01 7.75
CA SER A 121 14.05 10.07 8.42
C SER A 121 15.14 10.44 7.41
N ALA A 122 16.06 11.33 7.80
CA ALA A 122 17.19 11.68 6.94
C ALA A 122 18.13 10.48 6.70
N GLU A 123 18.19 9.56 7.65
CA GLU A 123 19.04 8.37 7.60
C GLU A 123 18.43 7.21 6.79
N GLY A 124 17.14 7.29 6.46
CA GLY A 124 16.41 6.21 5.78
C GLY A 124 16.14 5.00 6.68
N ILE A 125 16.12 5.18 8.00
CA ILE A 125 15.86 4.11 8.98
C ILE A 125 14.55 4.36 9.71
N GLU A 126 14.03 3.34 10.40
CA GLU A 126 12.90 3.57 11.28
C GLU A 126 13.35 4.31 12.53
N THR A 127 12.57 5.31 12.93
CA THR A 127 12.84 6.12 14.11
C THR A 127 11.68 6.04 15.11
N GLU A 128 11.96 6.30 16.38
CA GLU A 128 10.91 6.38 17.40
C GLU A 128 10.13 7.71 17.38
N THR A 129 10.35 8.55 16.35
CA THR A 129 9.76 9.88 16.20
C THR A 129 8.39 9.79 15.51
N VAL A 130 7.37 10.37 16.13
CA VAL A 130 6.02 10.47 15.53
C VAL A 130 6.08 11.29 14.23
N GLY A 131 5.48 10.76 13.17
CA GLY A 131 5.41 11.42 11.86
C GLY A 131 6.53 11.00 10.89
N GLU A 132 7.61 10.37 11.38
CA GLU A 132 8.74 10.03 10.51
C GLU A 132 8.55 8.73 9.72
N ASN A 133 7.64 7.87 10.17
CA ASN A 133 7.33 6.57 9.57
C ASN A 133 5.83 6.46 9.20
N THR A 134 5.19 7.59 8.89
CA THR A 134 3.75 7.64 8.65
C THR A 134 3.42 8.22 7.29
N VAL A 135 2.27 7.85 6.73
CA VAL A 135 1.79 8.45 5.48
C VAL A 135 1.48 9.93 5.70
N THR A 136 1.88 10.79 4.77
CA THR A 136 1.49 12.21 4.75
C THR A 136 0.59 12.51 3.56
N GLU A 137 -0.05 13.68 3.56
CA GLU A 137 -0.84 14.17 2.42
C GLU A 137 -0.02 14.18 1.12
N LEU A 138 1.28 14.51 1.18
CA LEU A 138 2.16 14.50 0.02
C LEU A 138 2.37 13.09 -0.55
N ASP A 139 2.52 12.09 0.32
CA ASP A 139 2.70 10.70 -0.11
C ASP A 139 1.41 10.14 -0.71
N ALA A 140 0.27 10.45 -0.09
CA ALA A 140 -1.04 10.12 -0.61
C ALA A 140 -1.27 10.73 -2.01
N LYS A 141 -0.93 12.01 -2.20
CA LYS A 141 -0.99 12.68 -3.51
C LYS A 141 -0.08 12.02 -4.55
N LYS A 142 1.15 11.65 -4.16
CA LYS A 142 2.07 10.91 -5.04
C LYS A 142 1.47 9.56 -5.44
N ALA A 143 0.95 8.80 -4.48
CA ALA A 143 0.35 7.50 -4.74
C ALA A 143 -0.84 7.60 -5.71
N LEU A 144 -1.75 8.55 -5.47
CA LEU A 144 -2.89 8.79 -6.34
C LEU A 144 -2.47 9.25 -7.74
N ALA A 145 -1.51 10.18 -7.85
CA ALA A 145 -1.00 10.64 -9.14
C ALA A 145 -0.34 9.49 -9.93
N MET A 146 0.46 8.65 -9.28
CA MET A 146 1.05 7.47 -9.90
C MET A 146 -0.01 6.47 -10.36
N LEU A 147 -1.05 6.24 -9.56
CA LEU A 147 -2.13 5.33 -9.95
C LEU A 147 -2.86 5.85 -11.19
N LYS A 148 -3.24 7.13 -11.20
CA LYS A 148 -3.84 7.79 -12.38
C LYS A 148 -2.98 7.65 -13.63
N LEU A 149 -1.66 7.83 -13.51
CA LEU A 149 -0.74 7.66 -14.64
C LEU A 149 -0.70 6.21 -15.13
N LYS A 150 -0.73 5.22 -14.24
CA LYS A 150 -0.78 3.80 -14.61
C LYS A 150 -2.09 3.45 -15.32
N MET A 151 -3.22 3.88 -14.78
CA MET A 151 -4.55 3.65 -15.38
C MET A 151 -4.65 4.26 -16.78
N ARG A 152 -4.14 5.49 -16.98
CA ARG A 152 -4.09 6.13 -18.31
C ARG A 152 -3.23 5.34 -19.30
N LYS A 153 -2.01 4.96 -18.90
CA LYS A 153 -1.11 4.14 -19.74
C LYS A 153 -1.69 2.78 -20.12
N ARG A 154 -2.56 2.20 -19.28
CA ARG A 154 -3.28 0.96 -19.59
C ARG A 154 -4.39 1.20 -20.61
N ALA A 155 -5.13 2.29 -20.49
CA ALA A 155 -6.19 2.66 -21.43
C ALA A 155 -5.65 2.99 -22.84
N ASP A 156 -4.41 3.46 -22.94
CA ASP A 156 -3.73 3.75 -24.22
C ASP A 156 -3.16 2.49 -24.92
N LYS A 157 -3.21 1.31 -24.29
CA LYS A 157 -2.72 0.02 -24.82
C LYS A 157 -3.85 -0.82 -25.39
#